data_AF-A0A2I3C555-F1
#
_entry.id   AF-A0A2I3C555-F1
#
_cell.length_a   1.000
_cell.length_b   1.000
_cell.length_c   1.000
_cell.angle_alpha   90.00
_cell.angle_beta   90.00
_cell.angle_gamma   90.00
#
_symmetry.space_group_name_H-M   'P 1'
#
loop_
_entity.id
_entity.type
_entity.pdbx_description
1 polymer ?
#
loop_
_entity_poly.entity_id
_entity_poly.type
_entity_poly.pdbx_seq_one_letter_code
_entity_poly.pdbx_strand_id
1 'polypeptide(L)'
;MKVQPYQIYQSMMLEVKVRIRAVDECLSKHSEKSSLPPLDAEFCFLQLRKIVEQVCFSSVLCDKNRYKEFRRIEGEESDINGDFTKDWNARVILQKLNSISPHFMPIPLGQSQFSDGLHQIQRKDIKATHGELIKIYKKCGDFMHIPKPFSEDYDSHISRYKQKYASSKNTIESYISYLKDLLWNHAAIGLEFNPGENPLTPGNPKNAWLVDFGDYSSDDISIAIAIAD
;
A
#
# COMPACT_ATOMS: atom_id res chain seq x y z
N MET A 1 -14.61 9.96 22.91
CA MET A 1 -14.45 10.65 21.61
C MET A 1 -14.41 9.60 20.51
N LYS A 2 -15.21 9.73 19.44
CA LYS A 2 -15.22 8.76 18.33
C LYS A 2 -14.05 9.08 17.39
N VAL A 3 -13.11 8.14 17.22
CA VAL A 3 -11.96 8.32 16.32
C VAL A 3 -12.46 8.41 14.88
N GLN A 4 -12.01 9.43 14.15
CA GLN A 4 -12.39 9.67 12.76
C GLN A 4 -11.54 8.81 11.80
N PRO A 5 -12.07 8.40 10.63
CA PRO A 5 -11.34 7.56 9.68
C PRO A 5 -9.96 8.12 9.25
N TYR A 6 -9.85 9.44 9.04
CA TYR A 6 -8.59 10.07 8.67
C TYR A 6 -7.54 9.99 9.79
N GLN A 7 -7.95 9.95 11.06
CA GLN A 7 -7.03 9.81 12.20
C GLN A 7 -6.45 8.39 12.26
N ILE A 8 -7.28 7.39 11.93
CA ILE A 8 -6.83 5.99 11.78
C ILE A 8 -5.84 5.90 10.62
N TYR A 9 -6.18 6.50 9.48
CA TYR A 9 -5.31 6.56 8.30
C TYR A 9 -3.95 7.20 8.64
N GLN A 10 -3.95 8.35 9.32
CA GLN A 10 -2.74 9.05 9.76
C GLN A 10 -1.84 8.15 10.61
N SER A 11 -2.42 7.47 11.61
CA SER A 11 -1.67 6.53 12.47
C SER A 11 -1.05 5.39 11.66
N MET A 12 -1.80 4.83 10.70
CA MET A 12 -1.28 3.75 9.84
C MET A 12 -0.17 4.26 8.91
N MET A 13 -0.27 5.49 8.40
CA MET A 13 0.78 6.10 7.58
C MET A 13 2.05 6.40 8.37
N LEU A 14 1.91 6.78 9.65
CA LEU A 14 3.07 6.94 10.54
C LEU A 14 3.80 5.60 10.73
N GLU A 15 3.07 4.52 10.98
CA GLU A 15 3.67 3.18 11.05
C GLU A 15 4.36 2.78 9.74
N VAL A 16 3.77 3.12 8.58
CA VAL A 16 4.41 2.92 7.27
C VAL A 16 5.72 3.69 7.19
N LYS A 17 5.75 4.98 7.58
CA LYS A 17 6.96 5.80 7.59
C LYS A 17 8.06 5.21 8.49
N VAL A 18 7.70 4.71 9.68
CA VAL A 18 8.64 3.99 10.58
C VAL A 18 9.23 2.75 9.88
N ARG A 19 8.39 1.94 9.21
CA ARG A 19 8.86 0.75 8.48
C ARG A 19 9.76 1.12 7.30
N ILE A 20 9.46 2.21 6.59
CA ILE A 20 10.31 2.71 5.51
C ILE A 20 11.70 3.04 6.04
N ARG A 21 11.78 3.79 7.15
CA ARG A 21 13.05 4.10 7.83
C ARG A 21 13.82 2.85 8.22
N ALA A 22 13.15 1.87 8.81
CA ALA A 22 13.80 0.61 9.20
C ALA A 22 14.41 -0.15 8.02
N VAL A 23 13.76 -0.13 6.84
CA VAL A 23 14.31 -0.72 5.61
C VAL A 23 15.52 0.06 5.12
N ASP A 24 15.46 1.39 5.10
CA ASP A 24 16.58 2.24 4.68
C ASP A 24 17.79 2.11 5.61
N GLU A 25 17.56 2.08 6.93
CA GLU A 25 18.61 1.83 7.92
C GLU A 25 19.28 0.48 7.69
N CYS A 26 18.49 -0.56 7.40
CA CYS A 26 19.02 -1.88 7.06
C CYS A 26 19.88 -1.85 5.78
N LEU A 27 19.39 -1.18 4.72
CA LEU A 27 20.14 -1.02 3.47
C LEU A 27 21.44 -0.23 3.66
N SER A 28 21.40 0.85 4.43
CA SER A 28 22.55 1.75 4.64
C SER A 28 23.73 1.06 5.34
N LYS A 29 23.45 0.13 6.28
CA LYS A 29 24.47 -0.70 6.95
C LYS A 29 25.29 -1.58 5.99
N HIS A 30 24.79 -1.77 4.77
CA HIS A 30 25.40 -2.62 3.75
C HIS A 30 25.53 -1.89 2.41
N SER A 31 25.71 -0.56 2.43
CA SER A 31 25.79 0.28 1.23
C SER A 31 26.87 -0.18 0.25
N GLU A 32 28.04 -0.57 0.74
CA GLU A 32 29.19 -1.03 -0.06
C GLU A 32 29.05 -2.47 -0.61
N LYS A 33 28.07 -3.25 -0.11
CA LYS A 33 27.88 -4.65 -0.52
C LYS A 33 26.94 -4.74 -1.71
N SER A 34 27.22 -5.69 -2.61
CA SER A 34 26.33 -6.01 -3.73
C SER A 34 25.06 -6.74 -3.31
N SER A 35 25.04 -7.37 -2.13
CA SER A 35 23.90 -8.09 -1.58
C SER A 35 23.73 -7.87 -0.07
N LEU A 36 22.51 -8.13 0.41
CA LEU A 36 22.22 -8.15 1.85
C LEU A 36 22.48 -9.55 2.43
N PRO A 37 22.89 -9.63 3.71
CA PRO A 37 22.80 -10.87 4.47
C PRO A 37 21.37 -11.45 4.43
N PRO A 38 21.18 -12.78 4.42
CA PRO A 38 19.86 -13.37 4.25
C PRO A 38 18.80 -12.90 5.25
N LEU A 39 19.15 -12.82 6.54
CA LEU A 39 18.21 -12.38 7.58
C LEU A 39 17.84 -10.89 7.43
N ASP A 40 18.78 -10.06 7.00
CA ASP A 40 18.53 -8.64 6.73
C ASP A 40 17.61 -8.46 5.51
N ALA A 41 17.82 -9.28 4.48
CA ALA A 41 16.92 -9.32 3.32
C ALA A 41 15.50 -9.76 3.73
N GLU A 42 15.36 -10.84 4.50
CA GLU A 42 14.08 -11.33 5.02
C GLU A 42 13.36 -10.28 5.88
N PHE A 43 14.09 -9.61 6.76
CA PHE A 43 13.58 -8.49 7.54
C PHE A 43 13.01 -7.40 6.63
N CYS A 44 13.77 -6.95 5.63
CA CYS A 44 13.32 -5.92 4.69
C CYS A 44 12.08 -6.36 3.91
N PHE A 45 12.03 -7.59 3.39
CA PHE A 45 10.84 -8.11 2.69
C PHE A 45 9.62 -8.22 3.60
N LEU A 46 9.80 -8.57 4.89
CA LEU A 46 8.72 -8.55 5.87
C LEU A 46 8.17 -7.13 6.05
N GLN A 47 9.04 -6.12 6.22
CA GLN A 47 8.61 -4.74 6.39
C GLN A 47 7.89 -4.21 5.14
N LEU A 48 8.44 -4.48 3.95
CA LEU A 48 7.80 -4.11 2.68
C LEU A 48 6.42 -4.76 2.53
N ARG A 49 6.27 -6.05 2.89
CA ARG A 49 4.97 -6.72 2.89
C ARG A 49 3.98 -6.04 3.84
N LYS A 50 4.43 -5.69 5.05
CA LYS A 50 3.61 -5.00 6.05
C LYS A 50 3.17 -3.62 5.56
N ILE A 51 4.05 -2.88 4.88
CA ILE A 51 3.69 -1.61 4.24
C ILE A 51 2.56 -1.82 3.22
N VAL A 52 2.67 -2.81 2.34
CA VAL A 52 1.60 -3.09 1.35
C VAL A 52 0.29 -3.50 2.03
N GLU A 53 0.34 -4.31 3.08
CA GLU A 53 -0.84 -4.66 3.89
C GLU A 53 -1.48 -3.41 4.50
N GLN A 54 -0.68 -2.51 5.07
CA GLN A 54 -1.17 -1.27 5.67
C GLN A 54 -1.82 -0.35 4.65
N VAL A 55 -1.16 -0.12 3.50
CA VAL A 55 -1.74 0.66 2.39
C VAL A 55 -3.07 0.06 1.94
N CYS A 56 -3.12 -1.27 1.77
CA CYS A 56 -4.32 -1.97 1.36
C CYS A 56 -5.51 -1.76 2.32
N PHE A 57 -5.27 -1.88 3.63
CA PHE A 57 -6.31 -1.70 4.64
C PHE A 57 -6.69 -0.23 4.83
N SER A 58 -5.71 0.69 4.80
CA SER A 58 -5.96 2.12 4.97
C SER A 58 -6.74 2.70 3.78
N SER A 59 -6.50 2.20 2.57
CA SER A 59 -7.25 2.56 1.37
C SER A 59 -8.77 2.40 1.52
N VAL A 60 -9.22 1.41 2.28
CA VAL A 60 -10.66 1.18 2.54
C VAL A 60 -11.27 2.30 3.38
N LEU A 61 -10.49 3.04 4.19
CA LEU A 61 -11.02 3.98 5.17
C LEU A 61 -11.74 5.18 4.53
N CYS A 62 -11.28 5.69 3.38
CA CYS A 62 -11.88 6.83 2.69
C CYS A 62 -13.27 6.52 2.11
N ASP A 63 -13.50 5.27 1.71
CA ASP A 63 -14.74 4.82 1.06
C ASP A 63 -15.22 3.47 1.64
N LYS A 64 -15.25 3.42 2.97
CA LYS A 64 -15.54 2.21 3.75
C LYS A 64 -16.93 1.65 3.47
N ASN A 65 -17.91 2.53 3.29
CA ASN A 65 -19.31 2.11 3.09
C ASN A 65 -19.48 1.40 1.74
N ARG A 66 -18.83 1.89 0.69
CA ARG A 66 -18.82 1.22 -0.63
C ARG A 66 -18.17 -0.14 -0.56
N TYR A 67 -17.02 -0.25 0.11
CA TYR A 67 -16.35 -1.54 0.29
C TYR A 67 -17.20 -2.54 1.10
N LYS A 68 -17.83 -2.06 2.18
CA LYS A 68 -18.75 -2.87 3.00
C LYS A 68 -19.92 -3.41 2.17
N GLU A 69 -20.54 -2.56 1.37
CA GLU A 69 -21.68 -2.96 0.54
C GLU A 69 -21.27 -3.94 -0.56
N PHE A 70 -20.12 -3.71 -1.20
CA PHE A 70 -19.54 -4.67 -2.13
C PHE A 70 -19.37 -6.06 -1.50
N ARG A 71 -18.80 -6.13 -0.29
CA ARG A 71 -18.61 -7.41 0.39
C ARG A 71 -19.92 -8.07 0.82
N ARG A 72 -20.94 -7.28 1.20
CA ARG A 72 -22.28 -7.79 1.49
C ARG A 72 -22.88 -8.49 0.26
N ILE A 73 -22.91 -7.81 -0.88
CA ILE A 73 -23.46 -8.35 -2.14
C ILE A 73 -22.69 -9.61 -2.57
N GLU A 74 -21.36 -9.56 -2.54
CA GLU A 74 -20.52 -10.71 -2.91
C GLU A 74 -20.78 -11.95 -2.02
N GLY A 75 -21.07 -11.73 -0.73
CA GLY A 75 -21.42 -12.81 0.20
C GLY A 75 -22.80 -13.41 -0.04
N GLU A 76 -23.75 -12.62 -0.54
CA GLU A 76 -25.08 -13.10 -0.95
C GLU A 76 -25.02 -13.91 -2.25
N GLU A 77 -24.10 -13.57 -3.14
CA GLU A 77 -23.97 -14.20 -4.46
C GLU A 77 -23.10 -15.47 -4.48
N SER A 78 -22.09 -15.59 -3.60
CA SER A 78 -20.99 -16.56 -3.77
C SER A 78 -20.73 -17.54 -2.60
N ASP A 79 -21.65 -17.70 -1.65
CA ASP A 79 -21.48 -18.57 -0.44
C ASP A 79 -20.15 -18.32 0.32
N ILE A 80 -19.63 -17.09 0.22
CA ILE A 80 -18.47 -16.63 0.97
C ILE A 80 -18.94 -15.71 2.10
N ASN A 81 -18.12 -15.56 3.12
CA ASN A 81 -18.41 -14.59 4.17
C ASN A 81 -18.44 -13.16 3.60
N GLY A 82 -19.58 -12.48 3.69
CA GLY A 82 -19.77 -11.08 3.27
C GLY A 82 -19.35 -10.02 4.30
N ASP A 83 -18.84 -10.44 5.47
CA ASP A 83 -18.31 -9.54 6.50
C ASP A 83 -16.92 -9.02 6.11
N PHE A 84 -16.89 -7.77 5.63
CA PHE A 84 -15.65 -7.07 5.25
C PHE A 84 -14.62 -6.97 6.40
N THR A 85 -15.03 -7.10 7.66
CA THR A 85 -14.10 -7.05 8.81
C THR A 85 -13.25 -8.32 8.96
N LYS A 86 -13.61 -9.39 8.25
CA LYS A 86 -12.86 -10.65 8.22
C LYS A 86 -11.83 -10.71 7.09
N ASP A 87 -11.80 -9.71 6.22
CA ASP A 87 -10.84 -9.67 5.12
C ASP A 87 -9.43 -9.36 5.65
N TRP A 88 -8.52 -10.33 5.48
CA TRP A 88 -7.14 -10.24 5.98
C TRP A 88 -6.09 -10.34 4.87
N ASN A 89 -6.45 -10.89 3.71
CA ASN A 89 -5.50 -11.16 2.63
C ASN A 89 -5.38 -9.95 1.70
N ALA A 90 -4.33 -9.14 1.88
CA ALA A 90 -4.11 -7.92 1.10
C ALA A 90 -4.13 -8.15 -0.42
N ARG A 91 -3.63 -9.29 -0.93
CA ARG A 91 -3.71 -9.58 -2.38
C ARG A 91 -5.16 -9.62 -2.85
N VAL A 92 -6.02 -10.33 -2.12
CA VAL A 92 -7.43 -10.49 -2.47
C VAL A 92 -8.16 -9.15 -2.36
N ILE A 93 -7.89 -8.40 -1.29
CA ILE A 93 -8.49 -7.09 -1.08
C ILE A 93 -8.08 -6.13 -2.21
N LEU A 94 -6.78 -6.00 -2.52
CA LEU A 94 -6.30 -5.14 -3.61
C LEU A 94 -6.94 -5.48 -4.97
N GLN A 95 -7.19 -6.76 -5.25
CA GLN A 95 -7.91 -7.17 -6.47
C GLN A 95 -9.35 -6.66 -6.47
N LYS A 96 -10.06 -6.79 -5.34
CA LYS A 96 -11.42 -6.28 -5.16
C LYS A 96 -11.46 -4.76 -5.27
N LEU A 97 -10.57 -4.05 -4.59
CA LEU A 97 -10.48 -2.58 -4.65
C LEU A 97 -10.30 -2.09 -6.09
N ASN A 98 -9.45 -2.76 -6.87
CA ASN A 98 -9.26 -2.45 -8.28
C ASN A 98 -10.53 -2.63 -9.13
N SER A 99 -11.37 -3.62 -8.78
CA SER A 99 -12.66 -3.84 -9.45
C SER A 99 -13.72 -2.82 -9.04
N ILE A 100 -13.65 -2.29 -7.81
CA ILE A 100 -14.63 -1.32 -7.29
C ILE A 100 -14.34 0.09 -7.81
N SER A 101 -13.13 0.60 -7.57
CA SER A 101 -12.77 1.96 -7.98
C SER A 101 -11.25 2.17 -7.97
N PRO A 102 -10.67 2.86 -8.97
CA PRO A 102 -9.26 3.24 -8.94
C PRO A 102 -8.93 4.22 -7.78
N HIS A 103 -9.93 4.91 -7.21
CA HIS A 103 -9.75 5.86 -6.11
C HIS A 103 -9.40 5.21 -4.77
N PHE A 104 -9.49 3.89 -4.65
CA PHE A 104 -8.92 3.15 -3.53
C PHE A 104 -7.39 3.13 -3.56
N MET A 105 -6.74 3.56 -4.65
CA MET A 105 -5.30 3.68 -4.72
C MET A 105 -4.86 5.09 -4.25
N PRO A 106 -3.86 5.22 -3.36
CA PRO A 106 -3.20 6.49 -3.11
C PRO A 106 -2.81 7.19 -4.42
N ILE A 107 -3.15 8.47 -4.53
CA ILE A 107 -2.83 9.31 -5.69
C ILE A 107 -1.58 10.11 -5.34
N PRO A 108 -0.41 9.76 -5.88
CA PRO A 108 0.84 10.45 -5.57
C PRO A 108 0.80 11.89 -6.10
N LEU A 109 1.18 12.82 -5.26
CA LEU A 109 1.16 14.26 -5.53
C LEU A 109 2.58 14.74 -5.84
N GLY A 110 2.67 15.59 -6.86
CA GLY A 110 3.89 16.26 -7.31
C GLY A 110 3.92 17.72 -6.87
N GLN A 111 4.45 18.58 -7.73
CA GLN A 111 4.57 20.00 -7.43
C GLN A 111 3.19 20.66 -7.29
N SER A 112 3.06 21.51 -6.27
CA SER A 112 1.93 22.41 -6.11
C SER A 112 2.24 23.76 -6.74
N GLN A 113 1.32 24.27 -7.55
CA GLN A 113 1.33 25.64 -8.04
C GLN A 113 0.21 26.41 -7.37
N PHE A 114 0.52 27.63 -6.96
CA PHE A 114 -0.48 28.58 -6.46
C PHE A 114 -0.63 29.70 -7.48
N SER A 115 -1.81 29.82 -8.05
CA SER A 115 -2.17 30.90 -8.97
C SER A 115 -3.61 31.30 -8.72
N ASP A 116 -3.87 32.60 -8.62
CA ASP A 116 -5.23 33.17 -8.51
C ASP A 116 -6.08 32.61 -7.36
N GLY A 117 -5.47 32.32 -6.21
CA GLY A 117 -6.18 31.77 -5.04
C GLY A 117 -6.49 30.26 -5.15
N LEU A 118 -6.10 29.62 -6.26
CA LEU A 118 -6.26 28.19 -6.48
C LEU A 118 -4.94 27.45 -6.23
N HIS A 119 -5.02 26.40 -5.40
CA HIS A 119 -3.95 25.42 -5.25
C HIS A 119 -4.13 24.31 -6.28
N GLN A 120 -3.29 24.30 -7.31
CA GLN A 120 -3.24 23.20 -8.28
C GLN A 120 -2.11 22.26 -7.90
N ILE A 121 -2.45 21.02 -7.57
CA ILE A 121 -1.46 19.99 -7.24
C ILE A 121 -1.41 19.01 -8.41
N GLN A 122 -0.25 18.91 -9.05
CA GLN A 122 -0.06 17.96 -10.14
C GLN A 122 0.05 16.54 -9.58
N ARG A 123 -0.45 15.55 -10.32
CA ARG A 123 -0.16 14.15 -10.00
C ARG A 123 1.29 13.85 -10.38
N LYS A 124 1.97 13.07 -9.55
CA LYS A 124 3.31 12.57 -9.89
C LYS A 124 3.20 11.54 -11.00
N ASP A 125 4.11 11.59 -11.97
CA ASP A 125 4.18 10.61 -13.06
C ASP A 125 4.83 9.31 -12.56
N ILE A 126 4.04 8.51 -11.84
CA ILE A 126 4.41 7.14 -11.48
C ILE A 126 3.27 6.18 -11.80
N LYS A 127 3.62 4.92 -12.06
CA LYS A 127 2.64 3.85 -12.29
C LYS A 127 2.02 3.37 -10.98
N ALA A 128 1.19 4.20 -10.36
CA ALA A 128 0.43 3.89 -9.16
C ALA A 128 -0.75 2.95 -9.51
N THR A 129 -0.61 1.65 -9.25
CA THR A 129 -1.68 0.67 -9.52
C THR A 129 -1.73 -0.40 -8.43
N HIS A 130 -2.93 -0.95 -8.20
CA HIS A 130 -3.12 -2.13 -7.35
C HIS A 130 -2.26 -3.31 -7.82
N GLY A 131 -2.04 -3.45 -9.14
CA GLY A 131 -1.21 -4.50 -9.73
C GLY A 131 0.25 -4.46 -9.28
N GLU A 132 0.86 -3.27 -9.20
CA GLU A 132 2.23 -3.14 -8.68
C GLU A 132 2.30 -3.47 -7.19
N LEU A 133 1.33 -3.03 -6.37
CA LEU A 133 1.27 -3.45 -4.96
C LEU A 133 1.12 -4.96 -4.80
N ILE A 134 0.26 -5.61 -5.60
CA ILE A 134 0.09 -7.07 -5.60
C ILE A 134 1.41 -7.78 -5.97
N LYS A 135 2.14 -7.26 -6.96
CA LYS A 135 3.44 -7.80 -7.38
C LYS A 135 4.46 -7.71 -6.24
N ILE A 136 4.56 -6.56 -5.56
CA ILE A 136 5.43 -6.39 -4.39
C ILE A 136 5.04 -7.38 -3.29
N TYR A 137 3.75 -7.45 -2.94
CA TYR A 137 3.23 -8.34 -1.89
C TYR A 137 3.57 -9.82 -2.15
N LYS A 138 3.36 -10.29 -3.39
CA LYS A 138 3.71 -11.67 -3.79
C LYS A 138 5.21 -11.91 -3.68
N LYS A 139 6.03 -11.01 -4.24
CA LYS A 139 7.49 -11.16 -4.20
C LYS A 139 8.01 -11.20 -2.77
N CYS A 140 7.48 -10.37 -1.88
CA CYS A 140 7.84 -10.41 -0.46
C CYS A 140 7.46 -11.76 0.17
N GLY A 141 6.29 -12.31 -0.16
CA GLY A 141 5.89 -13.65 0.27
C GLY A 141 6.85 -14.75 -0.13
N ASP A 142 7.42 -14.68 -1.32
CA ASP A 142 8.42 -15.67 -1.77
C ASP A 142 9.62 -15.72 -0.82
N PHE A 143 10.02 -14.61 -0.19
CA PHE A 143 11.11 -14.54 0.80
C PHE A 143 10.70 -15.00 2.21
N MET A 144 9.40 -15.11 2.51
CA MET A 144 8.90 -15.59 3.81
C MET A 144 8.65 -17.09 3.84
N HIS A 145 8.49 -17.73 2.68
CA HIS A 145 8.18 -19.15 2.60
C HIS A 145 9.44 -20.01 2.68
N ILE A 146 9.40 -21.02 3.55
CA ILE A 146 10.38 -22.10 3.52
C ILE A 146 10.10 -22.96 2.27
N PRO A 147 11.13 -23.24 1.45
CA PRO A 147 10.96 -24.05 0.26
C PRO A 147 10.60 -25.49 0.58
N LYS A 148 9.85 -26.14 -0.32
CA LYS A 148 9.47 -27.55 -0.18
C LYS A 148 10.63 -28.45 -0.63
N PRO A 149 11.09 -29.40 0.18
CA PRO A 149 12.26 -30.21 -0.13
C PRO A 149 12.00 -31.39 -1.10
N PHE A 150 10.83 -31.44 -1.75
CA PHE A 150 10.38 -32.63 -2.51
C PHE A 150 10.00 -32.35 -3.97
N SER A 151 10.07 -31.10 -4.43
CA SER A 151 9.54 -30.70 -5.76
C SER A 151 10.61 -30.47 -6.83
N GLU A 152 11.88 -30.40 -6.44
CA GLU A 152 13.02 -30.14 -7.34
C GLU A 152 14.27 -30.85 -6.80
N ASP A 153 15.26 -31.09 -7.66
CA ASP A 153 16.56 -31.57 -7.20
C ASP A 153 17.21 -30.50 -6.29
N TYR A 154 17.96 -30.98 -5.29
CA TYR A 154 18.47 -30.12 -4.22
C TYR A 154 19.54 -29.11 -4.72
N ASP A 155 20.29 -29.43 -5.77
CA ASP A 155 21.31 -28.53 -6.30
C ASP A 155 20.70 -27.34 -7.05
N SER A 156 19.66 -27.60 -7.85
CA SER A 156 18.83 -26.55 -8.46
C SER A 156 18.16 -25.68 -7.41
N HIS A 157 17.69 -26.28 -6.31
CA HIS A 157 17.11 -25.57 -5.18
C HIS A 157 18.07 -24.54 -4.59
N ILE A 158 19.27 -24.98 -4.22
CA ILE A 158 20.30 -24.14 -3.60
C ILE A 158 20.76 -23.05 -4.56
N SER A 159 20.92 -23.36 -5.85
CA SER A 159 21.33 -22.40 -6.87
C SER A 159 20.32 -21.25 -7.02
N ARG A 160 19.02 -21.58 -7.09
CA ARG A 160 17.94 -20.59 -7.16
C ARG A 160 17.85 -19.76 -5.88
N TYR A 161 18.03 -20.38 -4.72
CA TYR A 161 18.05 -19.67 -3.44
C TYR A 161 19.19 -18.64 -3.42
N LYS A 162 20.42 -19.03 -3.78
CA LYS A 162 21.56 -18.09 -3.86
C LYS A 162 21.29 -16.91 -4.80
N GLN A 163 20.76 -17.17 -6.00
CA GLN A 163 20.45 -16.11 -6.97
C GLN A 163 19.37 -15.14 -6.47
N LYS A 164 18.35 -15.69 -5.79
CA LYS A 164 17.28 -14.90 -5.19
C LYS A 164 17.81 -13.92 -4.14
N TYR A 165 18.72 -14.35 -3.26
CA TYR A 165 19.31 -13.44 -2.27
C TYR A 165 20.37 -12.52 -2.85
N ALA A 166 21.10 -12.94 -3.88
CA ALA A 166 22.06 -12.07 -4.59
C ALA A 166 21.38 -10.84 -5.22
N SER A 167 20.12 -10.96 -5.65
CA SER A 167 19.31 -9.87 -6.24
C SER A 167 18.41 -9.14 -5.23
N SER A 168 18.46 -9.52 -3.95
CA SER A 168 17.55 -9.01 -2.92
C SER A 168 17.69 -7.50 -2.71
N LYS A 169 18.92 -6.99 -2.58
CA LYS A 169 19.20 -5.57 -2.31
C LYS A 169 18.56 -4.65 -3.37
N ASN A 170 18.88 -4.86 -4.65
CA ASN A 170 18.32 -4.08 -5.75
C ASN A 170 16.79 -4.16 -5.81
N THR A 171 16.22 -5.33 -5.47
CA THR A 171 14.76 -5.50 -5.43
C THR A 171 14.14 -4.66 -4.31
N ILE A 172 14.74 -4.71 -3.12
CA ILE A 172 14.29 -3.95 -1.94
C ILE A 172 14.42 -2.45 -2.21
N GLU A 173 15.54 -1.99 -2.78
CA GLU A 173 15.77 -0.59 -3.17
C GLU A 173 14.71 -0.10 -4.17
N SER A 174 14.39 -0.90 -5.20
CA SER A 174 13.34 -0.57 -6.15
C SER A 174 11.97 -0.46 -5.49
N TYR A 175 11.63 -1.39 -4.60
CA TYR A 175 10.34 -1.40 -3.92
C TYR A 175 10.19 -0.26 -2.93
N ILE A 176 11.24 0.04 -2.15
CA ILE A 176 11.19 1.13 -1.19
C ILE A 176 11.15 2.49 -1.90
N SER A 177 11.86 2.65 -3.02
CA SER A 177 11.75 3.86 -3.85
C SER A 177 10.32 4.05 -4.36
N TYR A 178 9.71 2.99 -4.92
CA TYR A 178 8.33 3.04 -5.40
C TYR A 178 7.34 3.42 -4.29
N LEU A 179 7.47 2.82 -3.10
CA LEU A 179 6.59 3.10 -1.97
C LEU A 179 6.75 4.53 -1.44
N LYS A 180 7.98 5.06 -1.40
CA LYS A 180 8.22 6.48 -1.09
C LYS A 180 7.59 7.38 -2.14
N ASP A 181 7.80 7.10 -3.41
CA ASP A 181 7.22 7.89 -4.50
C ASP A 181 5.69 7.91 -4.48
N LEU A 182 5.08 6.79 -4.07
CA LEU A 182 3.64 6.63 -3.94
C LEU A 182 3.05 7.36 -2.74
N LEU A 183 3.75 7.36 -1.59
CA LEU A 183 3.15 7.69 -0.30
C LEU A 183 3.67 8.99 0.33
N TRP A 184 4.83 9.51 -0.06
CA TRP A 184 5.42 10.63 0.68
C TRP A 184 4.53 11.88 0.65
N ASN A 185 3.96 12.16 -0.52
CA ASN A 185 2.93 13.15 -0.73
C ASN A 185 1.84 12.48 -1.56
N HIS A 186 0.65 12.32 -1.00
CA HIS A 186 -0.43 11.65 -1.72
C HIS A 186 -1.81 12.15 -1.30
N ALA A 187 -2.80 11.92 -2.16
CA ALA A 187 -4.20 12.08 -1.83
C ALA A 187 -4.86 10.71 -1.67
N ALA A 188 -5.72 10.57 -0.66
CA ALA A 188 -6.68 9.48 -0.57
C ALA A 188 -8.10 10.05 -0.78
N ILE A 189 -8.85 9.49 -1.73
CA ILE A 189 -10.12 10.06 -2.19
C ILE A 189 -11.29 9.21 -1.72
N GLY A 190 -12.24 9.84 -1.04
CA GLY A 190 -13.54 9.26 -0.73
C GLY A 190 -14.58 9.72 -1.74
N LEU A 191 -15.32 8.78 -2.33
CA LEU A 191 -16.43 9.10 -3.23
C LEU A 191 -17.75 9.17 -2.47
N GLU A 192 -18.72 9.87 -3.05
CA GLU A 192 -20.12 9.77 -2.63
C GLU A 192 -20.59 8.33 -2.80
N PHE A 193 -21.35 7.84 -1.83
CA PHE A 193 -21.94 6.50 -1.88
C PHE A 193 -23.11 6.40 -0.90
N ASN A 194 -24.28 5.99 -1.39
CA ASN A 194 -25.44 5.70 -0.56
C ASN A 194 -25.64 4.19 -0.43
N PRO A 195 -25.96 3.67 0.78
CA PRO A 195 -26.28 2.26 0.96
C PRO A 195 -27.40 1.79 0.02
N GLY A 196 -27.20 0.64 -0.63
CA GLY A 196 -28.12 0.07 -1.63
C GLY A 196 -27.84 0.46 -3.07
N GLU A 197 -26.95 1.44 -3.31
CA GLU A 197 -26.41 1.69 -4.66
C GLU A 197 -25.45 0.57 -5.08
N ASN A 198 -25.32 0.38 -6.40
CA ASN A 198 -24.30 -0.53 -6.93
C ASN A 198 -22.90 0.01 -6.57
N PRO A 199 -22.09 -0.73 -5.78
CA PRO A 199 -20.78 -0.26 -5.35
C PRO A 199 -19.78 -0.09 -6.48
N LEU A 200 -20.03 -0.69 -7.65
CA LEU A 200 -19.20 -0.56 -8.86
C LEU A 200 -19.51 0.71 -9.66
N THR A 201 -20.60 1.42 -9.36
CA THR A 201 -20.93 2.68 -10.02
C THR A 201 -20.09 3.81 -9.41
N PRO A 202 -19.28 4.53 -10.19
CA PRO A 202 -18.45 5.60 -9.67
C PRO A 202 -19.31 6.74 -9.11
N GLY A 203 -19.02 7.18 -7.89
CA GLY A 203 -19.58 8.40 -7.30
C GLY A 203 -18.70 9.62 -7.58
N ASN A 204 -19.22 10.82 -7.31
CA ASN A 204 -18.40 12.03 -7.35
C ASN A 204 -17.41 12.06 -6.17
N PRO A 205 -16.26 12.73 -6.30
CA PRO A 205 -15.39 12.99 -5.16
C PRO A 205 -16.14 13.74 -4.07
N LYS A 206 -16.20 13.16 -2.86
CA LYS A 206 -16.83 13.76 -1.67
C LYS A 206 -15.81 14.41 -0.76
N ASN A 207 -14.67 13.75 -0.58
CA ASN A 207 -13.58 14.25 0.23
C ASN A 207 -12.24 13.77 -0.31
N ALA A 208 -11.19 14.52 0.02
CA ALA A 208 -9.82 14.14 -0.19
C ALA A 208 -9.01 14.37 1.09
N TRP A 209 -8.20 13.39 1.46
CA TRP A 209 -7.19 13.53 2.50
C TRP A 209 -5.86 13.76 1.80
N LEU A 210 -5.34 14.99 1.89
CA LEU A 210 -4.02 15.35 1.40
C LEU A 210 -3.01 15.02 2.49
N VAL A 211 -2.20 14.01 2.24
CA VAL A 211 -1.28 13.43 3.21
C VAL A 211 0.14 13.81 2.83
N ASP A 212 0.88 14.35 3.81
CA ASP A 212 2.30 14.65 3.69
C ASP A 212 3.05 13.97 4.83
N PHE A 213 4.01 13.13 4.46
CA PHE A 213 4.88 12.44 5.39
C PHE A 213 5.90 13.38 6.05
N GLY A 214 6.05 14.60 5.54
CA GLY A 214 6.90 15.64 6.10
C GLY A 214 8.38 15.28 6.07
N ASP A 215 9.12 15.78 7.06
CA ASP A 215 10.53 15.48 7.23
C ASP A 215 10.76 13.97 7.44
N TYR A 216 11.77 13.43 6.80
CA TYR A 216 12.08 12.00 6.85
C TYR A 216 12.33 11.50 8.28
N SER A 217 13.00 12.31 9.12
CA SER A 217 13.38 11.90 10.46
C SER A 217 12.29 12.08 11.51
N SER A 218 11.26 12.87 11.22
CA SER A 218 10.18 13.16 12.19
C SER A 218 9.19 12.00 12.35
N ASP A 219 8.49 12.01 13.48
CA ASP A 219 7.36 11.10 13.76
C ASP A 219 6.00 11.76 13.47
N ASP A 220 6.01 12.78 12.62
CA ASP A 220 4.82 13.53 12.23
C ASP A 220 4.36 13.14 10.83
N ILE A 221 3.04 13.09 10.64
CA ILE A 221 2.33 13.00 9.36
C ILE A 221 1.27 14.09 9.38
N SER A 222 1.18 14.93 8.36
CA SER A 222 0.10 15.91 8.26
C SER A 222 -1.00 15.41 7.32
N ILE A 223 -2.26 15.72 7.66
CA ILE A 223 -3.41 15.48 6.81
C ILE A 223 -4.25 16.74 6.73
N ALA A 224 -4.38 17.30 5.53
CA ALA A 224 -5.39 18.32 5.22
C ALA A 224 -6.63 17.65 4.62
N ILE A 225 -7.81 18.02 5.10
CA ILE A 225 -9.08 17.47 4.64
C ILE A 225 -9.73 18.47 3.70
N ALA A 226 -9.92 18.08 2.44
CA ALA A 226 -10.74 18.80 1.49
C ALA A 226 -12.10 18.11 1.39
N ILE A 227 -13.18 18.89 1.38
CA ILE A 227 -14.55 18.43 1.27
C ILE A 227 -15.13 19.10 0.01
N ALA A 228 -15.84 18.33 -0.81
CA ALA A 228 -16.57 18.88 -1.94
C ALA A 228 -17.85 19.56 -1.42
N ASP A 229 -18.13 20.76 -1.94
CA ASP A 229 -19.35 21.52 -1.68
C ASP A 229 -20.57 20.93 -2.40
#